data_AF-A0A968XQC8-F1
#
_entry.id   AF-A0A968XQC8-F1
#
_cell.length_a   1.000
_cell.length_b   1.000
_cell.length_c   1.000
_cell.angle_alpha   90.00
_cell.angle_beta   90.00
_cell.angle_gamma   90.00
#
_symmetry.space_group_name_H-M   'P 1'
#
loop_
_entity.id
_entity.type
_entity.pdbx_description
1 polymer ?
#
loop_
_entity_poly.entity_id
_entity_poly.type
_entity_poly.pdbx_seq_one_letter_code
_entity_poly.pdbx_strand_id
1 'polypeptide(L)'
;MQEIFKENEEEVRVETSQSATEKPKQTWKEWLGTEDATRWVYLIFGLFAIAMVLTVLQFSTDAVCCGDWDGYYHIRWSALLWENFSQGKWLPEFNWLPLTVLGPETYADHHFLFHLLQIPFLWFFEPVMAAKVAAVVFGTLAIFRFIG
;
A
#
# COMPACT_ATOMS: atom_id res chain seq x y z
N MET A 1 57.35 -17.83 30.60
CA MET A 1 56.16 -16.99 30.85
C MET A 1 55.62 -16.36 29.57
N GLN A 2 56.46 -15.97 28.59
CA GLN A 2 55.98 -15.46 27.28
C GLN A 2 55.33 -16.52 26.38
N GLU A 3 55.74 -17.79 26.48
CA GLU A 3 55.16 -18.89 25.69
C GLU A 3 53.69 -19.20 26.06
N ILE A 4 53.33 -19.08 27.34
CA ILE A 4 51.96 -19.34 27.85
C ILE A 4 50.95 -18.29 27.34
N PHE A 5 51.42 -17.05 27.14
CA PHE A 5 50.58 -15.99 26.58
C PHE A 5 50.38 -16.15 25.07
N LYS A 6 51.37 -16.71 24.35
CA LYS A 6 51.23 -17.00 22.90
C LYS A 6 50.29 -18.16 22.64
N GLU A 7 50.38 -19.24 23.43
CA GLU A 7 49.43 -20.35 23.33
C GLU A 7 48.00 -19.89 23.61
N ASN A 8 47.78 -19.05 24.64
CA ASN A 8 46.46 -18.48 24.91
C ASN A 8 45.96 -17.54 23.81
N GLU A 9 46.83 -16.70 23.22
CA GLU A 9 46.42 -15.83 22.11
C GLU A 9 46.11 -16.61 20.83
N GLU A 10 46.83 -17.70 20.58
CA GLU A 10 46.61 -18.58 19.43
C GLU A 10 45.36 -19.44 19.62
N GLU A 11 45.12 -19.97 20.83
CA GLU A 11 43.90 -20.70 21.21
C GLU A 11 42.65 -19.78 21.13
N VAL A 12 42.73 -18.57 21.68
CA VAL A 12 41.65 -17.56 21.58
C VAL A 12 41.42 -17.13 20.12
N ARG A 13 42.48 -16.98 19.31
CA ARG A 13 42.35 -16.61 17.89
C ARG A 13 41.78 -17.73 17.04
N VAL A 14 42.07 -18.99 17.38
CA VAL A 14 41.52 -20.18 16.70
C VAL A 14 40.03 -20.34 17.05
N GLU A 15 39.64 -20.19 18.32
CA GLU A 15 38.23 -20.26 18.74
C GLU A 15 37.37 -19.15 18.14
N THR A 16 37.91 -17.93 17.99
CA THR A 16 37.15 -16.80 17.44
C THR A 16 36.88 -16.96 15.92
N SER A 17 37.63 -17.81 15.21
CA SER A 17 37.45 -18.01 13.77
C SER A 17 36.42 -19.08 13.38
N GLN A 18 36.01 -19.94 14.33
CA GLN A 18 35.16 -21.10 14.02
C GLN A 18 33.65 -20.91 14.27
N SER A 19 33.21 -19.72 14.69
CA SER A 19 31.78 -19.43 14.90
C SER A 19 31.18 -18.48 13.84
N ALA A 20 31.54 -18.67 12.57
CA ALA A 20 30.65 -18.31 11.46
C ALA A 20 29.99 -19.59 10.98
N THR A 21 28.99 -20.08 11.72
CA THR A 21 28.12 -21.15 11.26
C THR A 21 27.41 -20.68 9.99
N GLU A 22 27.98 -21.03 8.83
CA GLU A 22 27.32 -20.88 7.54
C GLU A 22 25.98 -21.63 7.64
N LYS A 23 24.87 -20.87 7.65
CA LYS A 23 23.53 -21.46 7.58
C LYS A 23 23.50 -22.34 6.32
N PRO A 24 23.13 -23.63 6.43
CA PRO A 24 23.08 -24.50 5.27
C PRO A 24 22.15 -23.88 4.22
N LYS A 25 22.60 -23.84 2.95
CA LYS A 25 21.80 -23.35 1.83
C LYS A 25 20.54 -24.21 1.72
N GLN A 26 19.45 -23.78 2.34
CA GLN A 26 18.17 -24.47 2.27
C GLN A 26 17.77 -24.62 0.80
N THR A 27 17.47 -25.86 0.41
CA THR A 27 17.01 -26.14 -0.95
C THR A 27 15.55 -25.73 -1.07
N TRP A 28 15.12 -25.17 -2.21
CA TRP A 28 13.74 -24.70 -2.45
C TRP A 28 12.66 -25.74 -2.08
N LYS A 29 12.95 -27.04 -2.23
CA LYS A 29 12.05 -28.13 -1.81
C LYS A 29 11.89 -28.25 -0.29
N GLU A 30 12.95 -28.01 0.47
CA GLU A 30 12.90 -28.04 1.94
C GLU A 30 12.18 -26.82 2.47
N TRP A 31 12.39 -25.66 1.86
CA TRP A 31 11.67 -24.43 2.21
C TRP A 31 10.16 -24.58 2.00
N LEU A 32 9.72 -25.14 0.87
CA LEU A 32 8.29 -25.37 0.58
C LEU A 32 7.58 -26.28 1.59
N GLY A 33 8.32 -27.11 2.33
CA GLY A 33 7.77 -27.95 3.40
C GLY A 33 7.65 -27.26 4.76
N THR A 34 8.13 -26.02 4.88
CA THR A 34 8.10 -25.27 6.15
C THR A 34 6.73 -24.61 6.39
N GLU A 35 6.41 -24.39 7.67
CA GLU A 35 5.23 -23.60 8.07
C GLU A 35 5.30 -22.18 7.49
N ASP A 36 6.50 -21.61 7.37
CA ASP A 36 6.73 -20.30 6.76
C ASP A 36 6.31 -20.27 5.30
N ALA A 37 6.73 -21.24 4.49
CA ALA A 37 6.30 -21.31 3.09
C ALA A 37 4.79 -21.48 2.97
N THR A 38 4.19 -22.29 3.85
CA THR A 38 2.74 -22.48 3.90
C THR A 38 2.01 -21.17 4.21
N ARG A 39 2.53 -20.39 5.18
CA ARG A 39 2.01 -19.04 5.50
C ARG A 39 2.10 -18.10 4.31
N TRP A 40 3.25 -18.05 3.63
CA TRP A 40 3.42 -17.22 2.43
C TRP A 40 2.46 -17.61 1.31
N VAL A 41 2.24 -18.91 1.09
CA VAL A 41 1.25 -19.39 0.12
C VAL A 41 -0.14 -18.87 0.47
N TYR A 42 -0.57 -18.96 1.74
CA TYR A 42 -1.87 -18.44 2.15
C TYR A 42 -1.98 -16.92 2.04
N LEU A 43 -0.94 -16.17 2.39
CA LEU A 43 -0.95 -14.71 2.25
C LEU A 43 -1.06 -14.28 0.78
N ILE A 44 -0.27 -14.89 -0.09
CA ILE A 44 -0.30 -14.61 -1.53
C ILE A 44 -1.67 -14.99 -2.10
N PHE A 45 -2.17 -16.19 -1.77
CA PHE A 45 -3.49 -16.63 -2.22
C PHE A 45 -4.60 -15.68 -1.73
N GLY A 46 -4.58 -15.32 -0.45
CA GLY A 46 -5.54 -14.39 0.15
C GLY A 46 -5.51 -13.01 -0.51
N LEU A 47 -4.31 -12.46 -0.76
CA LEU A 47 -4.14 -11.19 -1.46
C LEU A 47 -4.82 -11.20 -2.84
N PHE A 48 -4.54 -12.24 -3.64
CA PHE A 48 -5.14 -12.37 -4.97
C PHE A 48 -6.64 -12.63 -4.92
N ALA A 49 -7.12 -13.43 -3.97
CA ALA A 49 -8.54 -13.68 -3.78
C ALA A 49 -9.31 -12.39 -3.46
N ILE A 50 -8.78 -11.54 -2.56
CA ILE A 50 -9.38 -10.25 -2.23
C ILE A 50 -9.39 -9.33 -3.45
N ALA A 51 -8.24 -9.17 -4.11
CA ALA A 51 -8.13 -8.33 -5.31
C ALA A 51 -9.10 -8.77 -6.41
N MET A 52 -9.23 -10.08 -6.62
CA MET A 52 -10.21 -10.64 -7.57
C MET A 52 -11.63 -10.26 -7.19
N VAL A 53 -12.06 -10.49 -5.95
CA VAL A 53 -13.42 -10.18 -5.51
C VAL A 53 -13.73 -8.70 -5.66
N LEU A 54 -12.85 -7.81 -5.20
CA LEU A 54 -13.05 -6.37 -5.31
C LEU A 54 -13.08 -5.89 -6.77
N THR A 55 -12.26 -6.50 -7.64
CA THR A 55 -12.29 -6.22 -9.08
C THR A 55 -13.63 -6.63 -9.68
N VAL A 56 -14.12 -7.84 -9.40
CA VAL A 56 -15.43 -8.28 -9.91
C VAL A 56 -16.54 -7.33 -9.46
N LEU A 57 -16.51 -6.87 -8.21
CA LEU A 57 -17.49 -5.90 -7.70
C LEU A 57 -17.40 -4.57 -8.46
N GLN A 58 -16.22 -3.94 -8.51
CA GLN A 58 -16.05 -2.62 -9.11
C GLN A 58 -16.30 -2.60 -10.63
N PHE A 59 -16.09 -3.72 -11.32
CA PHE A 59 -16.25 -3.84 -12.77
C PHE A 59 -17.53 -4.56 -13.19
N SER A 60 -18.42 -4.89 -12.25
CA SER A 60 -19.74 -5.46 -12.55
C SER A 60 -20.69 -4.47 -13.24
N THR A 61 -20.38 -3.18 -13.21
CA THR A 61 -21.17 -2.10 -13.81
C THR A 61 -20.26 -1.08 -14.50
N ASP A 62 -20.76 -0.32 -15.47
CA ASP A 62 -19.99 0.77 -16.09
C ASP A 62 -19.75 1.95 -15.12
N ALA A 63 -20.69 2.21 -14.23
CA ALA A 63 -20.58 3.20 -13.16
C ALA A 63 -19.60 2.76 -12.05
N VAL A 64 -19.18 3.70 -11.20
CA VAL A 64 -18.58 3.36 -9.89
C VAL A 64 -19.58 2.45 -9.18
N CYS A 65 -19.11 1.29 -8.69
CA CYS A 65 -20.03 0.23 -8.28
C CYS A 65 -21.03 0.72 -7.23
N CYS A 66 -22.15 -0.01 -7.17
CA CYS A 66 -22.95 -0.12 -5.96
C CYS A 66 -23.72 1.17 -5.63
N GLY A 67 -23.94 2.03 -6.64
CA GLY A 67 -24.66 3.29 -6.47
C GLY A 67 -23.89 4.33 -5.66
N ASP A 68 -22.57 4.21 -5.62
CA ASP A 68 -21.69 5.13 -4.90
C ASP A 68 -21.55 6.46 -5.65
N TRP A 69 -22.29 7.47 -5.19
CA TRP A 69 -22.16 8.85 -5.68
C TRP A 69 -20.95 9.57 -5.09
N ASP A 70 -20.49 9.14 -3.91
CA ASP A 70 -19.41 9.77 -3.17
C ASP A 70 -18.06 9.51 -3.85
N GLY A 71 -17.88 8.31 -4.41
CA GLY A 71 -16.72 7.98 -5.26
C GLY A 71 -16.53 8.93 -6.44
N TYR A 72 -17.62 9.41 -7.06
CA TYR A 72 -17.55 10.41 -8.13
C TYR A 72 -17.08 11.78 -7.62
N TYR A 73 -17.58 12.20 -6.46
CA TYR A 73 -17.16 13.45 -5.84
C TYR A 73 -15.66 13.42 -5.52
N HIS A 74 -15.20 12.38 -4.82
CA HIS A 74 -13.81 12.26 -4.40
C HIS A 74 -12.83 12.22 -5.56
N ILE A 75 -13.12 11.44 -6.61
CA ILE A 75 -12.21 11.37 -7.75
C ILE A 75 -12.21 12.65 -8.58
N ARG A 76 -13.36 13.32 -8.69
CA ARG A 76 -13.46 14.61 -9.37
C ARG A 76 -12.69 15.68 -8.60
N TRP A 77 -12.82 15.71 -7.28
CA TRP A 77 -12.11 16.65 -6.43
C TRP A 77 -10.59 16.43 -6.50
N SER A 78 -10.15 15.16 -6.50
CA SER A 78 -8.74 14.79 -6.72
C SER A 78 -8.20 15.29 -8.07
N ALA A 79 -9.02 15.22 -9.13
CA ALA A 79 -8.65 15.76 -10.45
C ALA A 79 -8.51 17.28 -10.43
N LEU A 80 -9.42 18.01 -9.77
CA LEU A 80 -9.33 19.47 -9.62
C LEU A 80 -8.13 19.89 -8.76
N LEU A 81 -7.86 19.15 -7.68
CA LEU A 81 -6.67 19.34 -6.86
C LEU A 81 -5.39 19.19 -7.68
N TRP A 82 -5.31 18.13 -8.47
CA TRP A 82 -4.18 17.89 -9.35
C TRP A 82 -4.03 19.00 -10.41
N GLU A 83 -5.12 19.42 -11.06
CA GLU A 83 -5.11 20.52 -12.02
C GLU A 83 -4.53 21.79 -11.39
N ASN A 84 -4.99 22.17 -10.20
CA ASN A 84 -4.49 23.34 -9.50
C ASN A 84 -3.01 23.20 -9.11
N PHE A 85 -2.63 22.09 -8.47
CA PHE A 85 -1.24 21.88 -8.05
C PHE A 85 -0.28 21.86 -9.23
N SER A 86 -0.68 21.28 -10.36
CA SER A 86 0.11 21.28 -11.61
C SER A 86 0.34 22.68 -12.17
N GLN A 87 -0.55 23.63 -11.87
CA GLN A 87 -0.44 25.05 -12.24
C GLN A 87 0.25 25.90 -11.15
N GLY A 88 0.75 25.30 -10.07
CA GLY A 88 1.33 26.01 -8.93
C GLY A 88 0.30 26.76 -8.07
N LYS A 89 -1.00 26.47 -8.24
CA LYS A 89 -2.08 26.99 -7.41
C LYS A 89 -2.30 26.10 -6.19
N TRP A 90 -2.94 26.66 -5.16
CA TRP A 90 -3.33 25.91 -3.97
C TRP A 90 -4.71 25.23 -4.15
N LEU A 91 -5.42 24.93 -3.05
CA LEU A 91 -6.74 24.31 -3.06
C LEU A 91 -7.72 25.00 -4.06
N PRO A 92 -8.51 24.21 -4.82
CA PRO A 92 -9.57 24.74 -5.67
C PRO A 92 -10.58 25.60 -4.93
N GLU A 93 -11.05 26.65 -5.58
CA GLU A 93 -12.15 27.48 -5.05
C GLU A 93 -13.47 26.69 -5.09
N PHE A 94 -14.08 26.51 -3.93
CA PHE A 94 -15.36 25.81 -3.82
C PHE A 94 -16.51 26.82 -3.93
N ASN A 95 -16.85 27.21 -5.15
CA ASN A 95 -17.83 28.26 -5.44
C ASN A 95 -19.27 27.95 -4.97
N TRP A 96 -19.62 26.68 -4.79
CA TRP A 96 -20.97 26.24 -4.39
C TRP A 96 -21.13 26.03 -2.88
N LEU A 97 -20.02 26.07 -2.14
CA LEU A 97 -19.94 25.89 -0.70
C LEU A 97 -20.72 26.93 0.11
N PRO A 98 -20.79 28.23 -0.32
CA PRO A 98 -21.56 29.24 0.39
C PRO A 98 -23.07 28.94 0.44
N LEU A 99 -23.57 28.01 -0.39
CA LEU A 99 -24.95 27.55 -0.37
C LEU A 99 -25.20 26.42 0.63
N THR A 100 -24.16 26.00 1.36
CA THR A 100 -24.23 24.94 2.38
C THR A 100 -24.05 25.52 3.77
N VAL A 101 -24.42 24.73 4.78
CA VAL A 101 -24.22 25.07 6.20
C VAL A 101 -22.75 25.29 6.59
N LEU A 102 -21.81 24.84 5.75
CA LEU A 102 -20.39 24.82 6.07
C LEU A 102 -19.66 26.12 5.77
N GLY A 103 -20.21 27.01 4.93
CA GLY A 103 -19.58 28.30 4.57
C GLY A 103 -18.17 28.18 3.94
N PRO A 104 -17.73 29.14 3.12
CA PRO A 104 -16.37 29.10 2.55
C PRO A 104 -15.27 29.22 3.62
N GLU A 105 -15.53 29.99 4.68
CA GLU A 105 -14.55 30.30 5.74
C GLU A 105 -14.30 29.13 6.71
N THR A 106 -15.24 28.19 6.80
CA THR A 106 -15.25 27.12 7.81
C THR A 106 -15.14 25.72 7.21
N TYR A 107 -14.97 25.62 5.90
CA TYR A 107 -14.76 24.34 5.22
C TYR A 107 -13.32 23.85 5.34
N ALA A 108 -13.21 22.58 5.73
CA ALA A 108 -11.97 21.83 5.66
C ALA A 108 -12.22 20.55 4.86
N ASP A 109 -11.30 20.23 3.96
CA ASP A 109 -11.33 18.96 3.25
C ASP A 109 -10.94 17.82 4.20
N HIS A 110 -11.94 17.19 4.82
CA HIS A 110 -11.74 16.08 5.75
C HIS A 110 -11.12 14.84 5.10
N HIS A 111 -11.23 14.72 3.78
CA HIS A 111 -10.70 13.60 3.00
C HIS A 111 -9.46 14.00 2.19
N PHE A 112 -8.79 15.09 2.55
CA PHE A 112 -7.66 15.65 1.79
C PHE A 112 -6.57 14.62 1.49
N LEU A 113 -6.17 13.82 2.49
CA LEU A 113 -5.16 12.76 2.28
C LEU A 113 -5.65 11.71 1.28
N PHE A 114 -6.92 11.32 1.37
CA PHE A 114 -7.51 10.36 0.43
C PHE A 114 -7.51 10.92 -0.99
N HIS A 115 -7.83 12.20 -1.16
CA HIS A 115 -7.77 12.85 -2.47
C HIS A 115 -6.35 12.86 -3.05
N LEU A 116 -5.35 13.20 -2.23
CA LEU A 116 -3.95 13.16 -2.66
C LEU A 116 -3.52 11.76 -3.10
N LEU A 117 -3.94 10.72 -2.38
CA LEU A 117 -3.61 9.33 -2.72
C LEU A 117 -4.31 8.85 -4.01
N GLN A 118 -5.41 9.48 -4.43
CA GLN A 118 -6.09 9.17 -5.69
C GLN A 118 -5.42 9.80 -6.93
N ILE A 119 -4.68 10.91 -6.77
CA ILE A 119 -4.04 11.63 -7.88
C ILE A 119 -3.17 10.73 -8.78
N PRO A 120 -2.32 9.84 -8.26
CA PRO A 120 -1.50 8.97 -9.12
C PRO A 120 -2.32 8.10 -10.08
N PHE A 121 -3.54 7.70 -9.71
CA PHE A 121 -4.41 6.90 -10.58
C PHE A 121 -4.93 7.75 -11.75
N LEU A 122 -5.17 9.04 -11.53
CA LEU A 122 -5.61 9.99 -12.55
C LEU A 122 -4.54 10.32 -13.59
N TRP A 123 -3.27 9.99 -13.34
CA TRP A 123 -2.21 10.12 -14.36
C TRP A 123 -2.31 9.07 -15.47
N PHE A 124 -2.92 7.93 -15.17
CA PHE A 124 -3.00 6.79 -16.08
C PHE A 124 -4.41 6.49 -16.57
N PHE A 125 -5.44 6.97 -15.87
CA PHE A 125 -6.83 6.59 -16.09
C PHE A 125 -7.78 7.79 -16.08
N GLU A 126 -8.84 7.69 -16.89
CA GLU A 126 -10.00 8.57 -16.80
C GLU A 126 -10.71 8.46 -15.44
N PRO A 127 -11.41 9.50 -14.95
CA PRO A 127 -11.89 9.57 -13.57
C PRO A 127 -12.67 8.35 -13.08
N VAL A 128 -13.59 7.80 -13.86
CA VAL A 128 -14.38 6.62 -13.43
C VAL A 128 -13.48 5.38 -13.29
N MET A 129 -12.57 5.19 -14.23
CA MET A 129 -11.62 4.07 -14.19
C MET A 129 -10.62 4.25 -13.03
N ALA A 130 -10.12 5.47 -12.84
CA ALA A 130 -9.24 5.81 -11.74
C ALA A 130 -9.89 5.51 -10.38
N ALA A 131 -11.16 5.90 -10.19
CA ALA A 131 -11.92 5.60 -8.97
C ALA A 131 -12.06 4.10 -8.73
N LYS A 132 -12.42 3.32 -9.76
CA LYS A 132 -12.55 1.85 -9.66
C LYS A 132 -11.24 1.18 -9.28
N VAL A 133 -10.16 1.53 -9.98
CA VAL A 133 -8.83 0.95 -9.72
C VAL A 133 -8.33 1.35 -8.33
N ALA A 134 -8.47 2.62 -7.94
CA ALA A 134 -8.10 3.10 -6.61
C ALA A 134 -8.89 2.35 -5.51
N ALA A 135 -10.20 2.16 -5.69
CA ALA A 135 -11.03 1.42 -4.75
C ALA A 135 -10.59 -0.04 -4.59
N VAL A 136 -10.24 -0.72 -5.68
CA VAL A 136 -9.67 -2.08 -5.63
C VAL A 136 -8.34 -2.08 -4.87
N VAL A 137 -7.41 -1.18 -5.22
CA VAL A 137 -6.08 -1.13 -4.59
C VAL A 137 -6.18 -0.84 -3.09
N PHE A 138 -6.88 0.23 -2.71
CA PHE A 138 -7.02 0.61 -1.31
C PHE A 138 -7.81 -0.42 -0.51
N GLY A 139 -8.89 -0.96 -1.08
CA GLY A 139 -9.67 -2.03 -0.45
C GLY A 139 -8.85 -3.30 -0.24
N THR A 140 -8.07 -3.72 -1.24
CA THR A 140 -7.19 -4.88 -1.13
C THR A 140 -6.15 -4.68 -0.03
N LEU A 141 -5.47 -3.53 -0.01
CA LEU A 141 -4.47 -3.23 1.02
C LEU A 141 -5.07 -3.16 2.42
N ALA A 142 -6.24 -2.54 2.57
CA ALA A 142 -6.95 -2.43 3.84
C ALA A 142 -7.34 -3.81 4.39
N ILE A 143 -7.92 -4.68 3.56
CA ILE A 143 -8.33 -6.03 4.00
C ILE A 143 -7.09 -6.90 4.25
N PHE A 144 -6.09 -6.86 3.36
CA PHE A 144 -4.87 -7.64 3.50
C PHE A 144 -4.12 -7.34 4.80
N ARG A 145 -4.16 -6.08 5.27
CA ARG A 145 -3.59 -5.67 6.56
C ARG A 145 -4.15 -6.45 7.76
N PHE A 146 -5.36 -7.00 7.68
CA PHE A 146 -5.96 -7.81 8.75
C PHE A 146 -5.63 -9.31 8.67
N ILE A 147 -5.08 -9.77 7.54
CA ILE A 147 -4.75 -11.19 7.31
C ILE A 147 -3.25 -11.47 7.53
N GLY A 148 -2.40 -10.44 7.47
CA GLY A 148 -0.95 -10.50 7.64
C GLY A 148 -0.45 -10.57 9.09
#